data_AF-A0A5A8A8E0-F1
#
_entry.id   AF-A0A5A8A8E0-F1
#
_cell.length_a   1.000
_cell.length_b   1.000
_cell.length_c   1.000
_cell.angle_alpha   90.00
_cell.angle_beta   90.00
_cell.angle_gamma   90.00
#
_symmetry.space_group_name_H-M   'P 1'
#
loop_
_entity.id
_entity.type
_entity.pdbx_description
1 polymer ?
#
loop_
_entity_poly.entity_id
_entity_poly.type
_entity_poly.pdbx_seq_one_letter_code
_entity_poly.pdbx_strand_id
1 'polypeptide(L)' 'MPYTVEITTPPAQTDGGEQAARMYQLPDPFSTLAEAKDAAIAHITGLGLDPACVLYNVFDREGFTVASNAQEPAETG' A
#
# COMPACT_ATOMS: atom_id res chain seq x y z
N MET A 1 -6.25 -15.57 -8.63
CA MET A 1 -6.59 -15.55 -7.19
C MET A 1 -6.77 -14.09 -6.82
N PRO A 2 -7.80 -13.69 -6.06
CA PRO A 2 -8.01 -12.28 -5.76
C PRO A 2 -6.94 -11.77 -4.78
N TYR A 3 -6.22 -10.72 -5.17
CA TYR A 3 -5.27 -10.00 -4.34
C TYR A 3 -5.94 -8.76 -3.76
N THR A 4 -5.61 -8.39 -2.53
CA THR A 4 -6.04 -7.12 -1.93
C THR A 4 -4.84 -6.26 -1.61
N VAL A 5 -5.05 -4.95 -1.54
CA VAL A 5 -3.99 -3.97 -1.28
C VAL A 5 -4.36 -3.14 -0.07
N GLU A 6 -3.53 -3.14 0.95
CA GLU A 6 -3.60 -2.19 2.06
C GLU A 6 -2.56 -1.09 1.87
N ILE A 7 -2.96 0.15 2.09
CA ILE A 7 -2.11 1.34 2.01
C ILE A 7 -2.04 1.98 3.38
N THR A 8 -0.83 2.29 3.81
CA THR A 8 -0.52 3.07 5.02
C THR A 8 0.06 4.41 4.60
N THR A 9 -0.76 5.45 4.59
CA THR A 9 -0.28 6.80 4.25
C THR A 9 0.46 7.41 5.44
N PRO A 10 1.56 8.14 5.21
CA PRO A 10 2.24 8.87 6.28
C PRO A 10 1.31 9.93 6.87
N PRO A 11 1.58 10.40 8.09
CA PRO A 11 0.86 11.52 8.64
C PRO A 11 1.08 12.75 7.76
N ALA A 12 -0.01 13.38 7.32
CA ALA A 12 0.04 14.58 6.50
C ALA A 12 -0.25 15.80 7.39
N GLN A 13 0.60 16.82 7.32
CA GLN A 13 0.23 18.13 7.87
C GLN A 13 -0.79 18.76 6.94
N THR A 14 -2.01 18.95 7.45
CA THR A 14 -3.04 19.75 6.77
C THR A 14 -3.19 21.10 7.46
N ASP A 15 -3.59 22.13 6.72
CA ASP A 15 -3.94 23.46 7.25
C ASP A 15 -5.03 23.32 8.33
N GLY A 16 -4.63 23.18 9.59
CA GLY A 16 -5.52 22.95 10.74
C GLY A 16 -5.15 21.81 11.69
N GLY A 17 -4.13 20.99 11.37
CA GLY A 17 -3.61 19.96 12.28
C GLY A 17 -2.90 18.80 11.58
N GLU A 18 -2.18 17.99 12.37
CA GLU A 18 -1.60 16.71 11.92
C GLU A 18 -2.71 15.69 11.67
N GLN A 19 -2.91 15.27 10.41
CA GLN A 19 -3.64 14.04 10.14
C GLN A 19 -2.72 12.87 10.46
N ALA A 20 -3.14 12.04 11.42
CA ALA A 20 -2.45 10.79 11.73
C ALA A 20 -2.34 9.88 10.51
N ALA A 21 -1.33 9.00 10.51
CA ALA A 21 -1.20 7.95 9.52
C ALA A 21 -2.51 7.15 9.40
N ARG A 22 -2.92 6.84 8.17
CA ARG A 22 -4.15 6.07 7.91
C ARG A 22 -3.80 4.77 7.23
N MET A 23 -4.35 3.69 7.76
CA MET A 23 -4.38 2.38 7.12
C MET A 23 -5.75 2.14 6.52
N TYR A 24 -5.81 1.75 5.26
CA TYR A 24 -7.04 1.38 4.57
C TYR A 24 -6.76 0.42 3.42
N GLN A 25 -7.76 -0.36 3.06
CA GLN A 25 -7.69 -1.27 1.91
C GLN A 25 -8.29 -0.62 0.67
N LEU A 26 -7.70 -0.87 -0.51
CA LEU A 26 -8.34 -0.56 -1.77
C LEU A 26 -9.66 -1.35 -1.91
N PRO A 27 -10.70 -0.75 -2.51
CA PRO A 27 -12.04 -1.34 -2.57
C PRO A 27 -12.13 -2.55 -3.50
N ASP A 28 -11.29 -2.61 -4.54
CA ASP A 28 -11.34 -3.64 -5.58
C ASP A 28 -10.33 -4.77 -5.32
N PRO A 29 -10.75 -6.05 -5.37
CA PRO A 29 -9.82 -7.17 -5.44
C PRO A 29 -9.22 -7.30 -6.85
N PHE A 30 -7.93 -7.61 -6.93
CA PHE A 30 -7.17 -7.69 -8.19
C PHE A 30 -6.95 -9.14 -8.62
N SER A 31 -6.93 -9.41 -9.93
CA SER A 31 -6.76 -10.79 -10.42
C SER A 31 -5.31 -11.26 -10.40
N THR A 32 -4.36 -10.33 -10.47
CA THR A 32 -2.92 -10.59 -10.50
C THR A 32 -2.16 -9.68 -9.53
N LEU A 33 -1.00 -10.17 -9.08
CA LEU A 33 -0.08 -9.40 -8.24
C LEU A 33 0.40 -8.11 -8.94
N ALA A 34 0.62 -8.18 -10.26
CA ALA A 34 1.06 -7.02 -11.03
C ALA A 34 0.00 -5.91 -11.05
N GLU A 35 -1.27 -6.26 -11.28
CA GLU A 35 -2.38 -5.32 -11.21
C GLU A 35 -2.54 -4.71 -9.81
N ALA A 36 -2.41 -5.53 -8.76
CA ALA A 36 -2.49 -5.03 -7.38
C ALA A 36 -1.39 -4.00 -7.09
N LYS A 37 -0.15 -4.26 -7.52
CA LYS A 37 0.97 -3.32 -7.35
C LYS A 37 0.77 -2.04 -8.17
N ASP A 38 0.35 -2.17 -9.42
CA ASP A 38 0.08 -1.02 -10.29
C ASP A 38 -1.04 -0.13 -9.72
N ALA A 39 -2.13 -0.73 -9.25
CA ALA A 39 -3.23 -0.01 -8.61
C ALA A 39 -2.81 0.68 -7.32
N ALA A 40 -1.95 0.05 -6.50
CA ALA A 40 -1.37 0.69 -5.31
C ALA A 40 -0.58 1.95 -5.71
N ILE A 41 0.33 1.82 -6.68
CA ILE A 41 1.17 2.92 -7.16
C ILE A 41 0.32 4.04 -7.75
N ALA A 42 -0.66 3.70 -8.60
CA ALA A 42 -1.56 4.65 -9.23
C ALA A 42 -2.40 5.40 -8.19
N HIS A 43 -2.91 4.70 -7.17
CA HIS A 43 -3.67 5.32 -6.09
C HIS A 43 -2.81 6.30 -5.29
N ILE A 44 -1.62 5.86 -4.86
CA ILE A 44 -0.71 6.69 -4.06
C ILE A 44 -0.27 7.93 -4.86
N THR A 45 0.06 7.76 -6.14
CA THR A 45 0.42 8.86 -7.04
C THR A 45 -0.77 9.82 -7.22
N GLY A 46 -1.99 9.31 -7.30
CA GLY A 46 -3.22 10.10 -7.36
C GLY A 46 -3.47 10.95 -6.10
N LEU A 47 -2.90 10.57 -4.95
CA LEU A 47 -2.91 11.37 -3.71
C LEU A 47 -1.82 12.46 -3.70
N GLY A 48 -0.95 12.51 -4.72
CA GLY A 48 0.21 13.39 -4.76
C GLY A 48 1.35 12.96 -3.82
N LEU A 49 1.32 11.70 -3.37
CA LEU A 49 2.36 11.11 -2.54
C LEU A 49 3.34 10.31 -3.39
N ASP A 50 4.58 10.22 -2.92
CA ASP A 50 5.58 9.37 -3.55
C ASP A 50 5.35 7.90 -3.17
N PRO A 51 5.12 6.99 -4.14
CA PRO A 51 4.84 5.60 -3.86
C PRO A 51 5.99 4.87 -3.17
N ALA A 52 7.24 5.32 -3.31
CA ALA A 52 8.38 4.72 -2.61
C ALA A 52 8.40 5.13 -1.12
N CYS A 53 7.80 6.27 -0.77
CA CYS A 53 7.70 6.79 0.61
C CYS A 53 6.43 6.31 1.35
N VAL A 54 5.51 5.65 0.65
CA VAL A 54 4.27 5.11 1.22
C VAL A 54 4.37 3.59 1.38
N LEU A 55 4.01 3.10 2.56
CA LEU A 55 3.91 1.67 2.81
C LEU A 55 2.61 1.15 2.18
N TYR A 56 2.73 0.17 1.30
CA TYR A 56 1.61 -0.67 0.88
C TYR A 56 1.96 -2.15 1.02
N ASN A 57 0.95 -2.97 1.28
CA ASN A 57 1.02 -4.42 1.36
C ASN A 57 0.01 -5.03 0.40
N VAL A 58 0.43 -6.05 -0.35
CA VAL A 58 -0.44 -6.87 -1.20
C VAL A 58 -0.63 -8.22 -0.52
N PHE A 59 -1.88 -8.61 -0.32
CA PHE A 59 -2.25 -9.88 0.29
C PHE A 59 -2.85 -10.82 -0.74
N ASP A 60 -2.56 -12.12 -0.63
CA ASP A 60 -3.28 -13.17 -1.37
C ASP A 60 -4.62 -13.50 -0.68
N ARG A 61 -5.43 -14.40 -1.26
CA ARG A 61 -6.76 -14.80 -0.76
C ARG A 61 -6.74 -15.32 0.68
N GLU A 62 -5.59 -15.86 1.12
CA GLU A 62 -5.39 -16.42 2.47
C GLU A 62 -4.99 -15.34 3.49
N GLY A 63 -4.83 -14.09 3.05
CA GLY A 63 -4.40 -12.96 3.90
C GLY A 63 -2.90 -12.89 4.13
N PHE A 64 -2.10 -13.66 3.38
CA PHE A 64 -0.63 -13.59 3.45
C PHE A 64 -0.11 -12.44 2.61
N THR A 65 0.79 -11.64 3.19
CA THR A 65 1.54 -10.63 2.45
C THR A 65 2.44 -11.30 1.42
N VAL A 66 2.21 -11.01 0.14
CA VAL A 66 2.99 -11.54 -0.99
C VAL A 66 3.85 -10.48 -1.68
N ALA A 67 3.60 -9.19 -1.40
CA ALA A 67 4.47 -8.09 -1.80
C ALA A 67 4.24 -6.86 -0.91
N SER A 68 5.30 -6.10 -0.67
CA SER A 68 5.23 -4.81 0.02
C SER A 68 6.23 -3.83 -0.60
N ASN A 69 6.00 -2.54 -0.39
CA ASN A 69 6.97 -1.50 -0.79
C ASN A 69 7.86 -1.00 0.36
N ALA A 70 7.51 -1.29 1.62
CA ALA A 70 8.53 -1.26 2.65
C ALA A 70 9.56 -2.32 2.26
N GLN A 71 10.75 -1.84 1.88
CA GLN A 71 11.94 -2.63 1.63
C GLN A 71 11.94 -3.80 2.60
N GLU A 72 11.77 -5.02 2.07
CA GLU A 72 11.95 -6.24 2.85
C GLU A 72 13.28 -6.02 3.58
N PRO A 73 13.33 -5.95 4.93
CA PRO A 73 14.61 -6.12 5.57
C PRO A 73 15.02 -7.51 5.12
N ALA A 74 15.97 -7.56 4.18
CA ALA A 74 16.56 -8.80 3.71
C ALA A 74 16.79 -9.64 4.96
N GLU A 75 16.08 -10.77 5.05
CA GLU A 75 16.19 -11.69 6.15
C GLU A 75 17.68 -12.01 6.29
N THR A 76 18.30 -11.41 7.29
CA THR A 76 19.70 -11.65 7.61
C THR A 76 19.68 -12.74 8.66
N GLY A 77 19.89 -13.99 8.25
CA GLY A 77 20.19 -15.10 9.18
C GLY A 77 19.50 -16.40 8.86
#